data_AF-W9T5G2-F1
#
_entry.id   AF-W9T5G2-F1
#
_cell.length_a   1.000
_cell.length_b   1.000
_cell.length_c   1.000
_cell.angle_alpha   90.00
_cell.angle_beta   90.00
_cell.angle_gamma   90.00
#
_symmetry.space_group_name_H-M   'P 1'
#
loop_
_entity.id
_entity.type
_entity.pdbx_description
1 polymer ?
#
loop_
_entity_poly.entity_id
_entity_poly.type
_entity_poly.pdbx_seq_one_letter_code
_entity_poly.pdbx_strand_id
1 'polypeptide(L)'
;MNAQAIPAREAGYNFAYLDEQTKRMIRRALLKAVAIPGYQVPFGGREMPLPYGWGTGGMQLTAAILGADDVLKVIDQAPTTPPTRCRSGASSPAPPGSPPPNAPPRRR
;
A
#
# COMPACT_ATOMS: atom_id res chain seq x y z
N MET A 1 12.35 -35.21 11.18
CA MET A 1 11.24 -34.56 11.91
C MET A 1 11.82 -33.40 12.69
N ASN A 2 11.80 -32.19 12.13
CA ASN A 2 12.26 -31.00 12.85
C ASN A 2 11.04 -30.16 13.16
N ALA A 3 10.59 -30.24 14.42
CA ALA A 3 9.61 -29.32 14.97
C ALA A 3 10.27 -27.92 15.02
N GLN A 4 10.00 -27.10 14.02
CA GLN A 4 10.35 -25.69 14.04
C GLN A 4 9.49 -25.03 15.12
N ALA A 5 10.15 -24.38 16.10
CA ALA A 5 9.50 -23.68 17.18
C ALA A 5 8.58 -22.59 16.61
N ILE A 6 7.29 -22.62 16.97
CA ILE A 6 6.36 -21.53 16.65
C ILE A 6 6.87 -20.32 17.44
N PRO A 7 7.35 -19.24 16.78
CA PRO A 7 7.79 -18.05 17.51
C PRO A 7 6.62 -17.58 18.37
N ALA A 8 6.93 -17.26 19.64
CA ALA A 8 5.94 -16.83 20.61
C ALA A 8 5.06 -15.74 19.98
N ARG A 9 3.77 -16.02 19.81
CA ARG A 9 2.81 -15.02 19.33
C ARG A 9 2.90 -13.84 20.29
N GLU A 10 3.22 -12.65 19.81
CA GLU A 10 3.09 -11.42 20.59
C GLU A 10 1.70 -11.42 21.23
N ALA A 11 1.65 -11.41 22.56
CA ALA A 11 0.47 -11.77 23.35
C ALA A 11 -0.71 -10.77 23.28
N GLY A 12 -0.79 -9.95 22.23
CA GLY A 12 -1.79 -8.87 22.10
C GLY A 12 -2.61 -8.87 20.81
N TYR A 13 -2.22 -9.61 19.76
CA TYR A 13 -2.89 -9.56 18.46
C TYR A 13 -3.24 -10.93 17.90
N ASN A 14 -4.34 -10.97 17.13
CA ASN A 14 -4.68 -12.14 16.34
C ASN A 14 -3.65 -12.34 15.22
N PHE A 15 -3.51 -13.58 14.75
CA PHE A 15 -2.68 -13.87 13.59
C PHE A 15 -3.10 -12.98 12.41
N ALA A 16 -2.13 -12.35 11.73
CA ALA A 16 -2.38 -11.37 10.67
C ALA A 16 -3.26 -10.17 11.09
N TYR A 17 -3.19 -9.75 12.36
CA TYR A 17 -3.84 -8.56 12.95
C TYR A 17 -5.37 -8.62 13.09
N LEU A 18 -6.07 -9.01 12.02
CA LEU A 18 -7.53 -9.06 11.98
C LEU A 18 -8.13 -10.16 12.87
N ASP A 19 -9.30 -9.87 13.45
CA ASP A 19 -10.14 -10.87 14.10
C ASP A 19 -10.81 -11.81 13.10
N GLU A 20 -11.22 -12.98 13.57
CA GLU A 20 -11.78 -14.03 12.70
C GLU A 20 -13.16 -13.68 12.11
N GLN A 21 -13.94 -12.82 12.76
CA GLN A 21 -15.21 -12.36 12.21
C GLN A 21 -14.97 -11.46 11.00
N THR A 22 -14.04 -10.50 11.12
CA THR A 22 -13.65 -9.62 10.02
C THR A 22 -13.08 -10.43 8.86
N LYS A 23 -12.17 -11.38 9.11
CA LYS A 23 -11.64 -12.28 8.06
C LYS A 23 -12.75 -13.08 7.39
N ARG A 24 -13.68 -13.67 8.15
CA ARG A 24 -14.83 -14.41 7.61
C ARG A 24 -15.69 -13.54 6.69
N MET A 25 -15.94 -12.29 7.08
CA MET A 25 -16.69 -11.34 6.25
C MET A 25 -15.95 -11.01 4.95
N ILE A 26 -14.65 -10.70 5.02
CA ILE A 26 -13.82 -10.41 3.83
C ILE A 26 -13.77 -11.62 2.90
N ARG A 27 -13.58 -12.84 3.42
CA ARG A 27 -13.59 -14.08 2.61
C ARG A 27 -14.92 -14.27 1.88
N ARG A 28 -16.07 -13.97 2.51
CA ARG A 28 -17.38 -14.01 1.85
C ARG A 28 -17.52 -12.96 0.75
N ALA A 29 -17.01 -11.75 0.97
CA ALA A 29 -16.97 -10.72 -0.06
C ALA A 29 -16.09 -11.14 -1.24
N LEU A 30 -14.92 -11.74 -0.97
CA LEU A 30 -14.00 -12.24 -1.97
C LEU A 30 -14.64 -13.35 -2.83
N LEU A 31 -15.35 -14.30 -2.21
CA LEU A 31 -16.07 -15.34 -2.95
C LEU A 31 -17.13 -14.74 -3.90
N LYS A 32 -17.82 -13.68 -3.50
CA LYS A 32 -18.74 -12.94 -4.40
C LYS A 32 -18.00 -12.24 -5.53
N ALA A 33 -16.83 -11.64 -5.24
CA ALA A 33 -16.04 -10.93 -6.23
C ALA A 33 -15.48 -11.87 -7.31
N VAL A 34 -15.09 -13.09 -6.90
CA VAL A 34 -14.67 -14.15 -7.84
C VAL A 34 -15.86 -14.65 -8.67
N ALA A 35 -17.03 -14.80 -8.06
CA ALA A 35 -18.24 -15.27 -8.76
C ALA A 35 -18.83 -14.25 -9.74
N ILE A 36 -18.53 -12.95 -9.58
CA ILE A 36 -19.04 -11.87 -10.42
C ILE A 36 -17.86 -11.01 -10.91
N PRO A 37 -17.19 -11.42 -12.00
CA PRO A 37 -16.02 -10.72 -12.51
C PRO A 37 -16.34 -9.25 -12.85
N GLY A 38 -15.46 -8.34 -12.42
CA GLY A 38 -15.59 -6.89 -12.66
C GLY A 38 -16.54 -6.16 -11.70
N TYR A 39 -17.31 -6.87 -10.87
CA TYR A 39 -18.15 -6.25 -9.85
C TYR A 39 -17.35 -5.92 -8.58
N GLN A 40 -17.36 -4.63 -8.20
CA GLN A 40 -16.71 -4.15 -6.98
C GLN A 40 -17.56 -4.51 -5.77
N VAL A 41 -17.25 -5.63 -5.12
CA VAL A 41 -17.99 -6.07 -3.93
C VAL A 41 -17.64 -5.17 -2.74
N PRO A 42 -18.61 -4.45 -2.17
CA PRO A 42 -18.36 -3.68 -0.95
C PRO A 42 -18.12 -4.64 0.22
N PHE A 43 -17.17 -4.29 1.08
CA PHE A 43 -16.92 -5.00 2.34
C PHE A 43 -16.66 -4.02 3.48
N GLY A 44 -17.01 -4.43 4.71
CA GLY A 44 -16.87 -3.60 5.90
C GLY A 44 -15.43 -3.55 6.40
N GLY A 45 -14.62 -2.67 5.82
CA GLY A 45 -13.22 -2.49 6.21
C GLY A 45 -13.05 -2.07 7.67
N ARG A 46 -11.89 -2.39 8.25
CA ARG A 46 -11.47 -1.96 9.59
C ARG A 46 -10.35 -0.94 9.51
N GLU A 47 -10.18 -0.19 10.59
CA GLU A 47 -9.00 0.62 10.82
C GLU A 47 -7.77 -0.28 10.86
N MET A 48 -6.80 0.05 10.01
CA MET A 48 -5.50 -0.60 9.95
C MET A 48 -4.46 0.35 10.54
N PRO A 49 -3.31 -0.16 11.01
CA PRO A 49 -2.22 0.67 11.53
C PRO A 49 -1.46 1.40 10.41
N LEU A 50 -2.16 1.89 9.39
CA LEU A 50 -1.66 2.72 8.30
C LEU A 50 -2.70 3.76 7.88
N PRO A 51 -2.28 4.94 7.38
CA PRO A 51 -3.20 5.95 6.86
C PRO A 51 -4.06 5.41 5.72
N TYR A 52 -5.29 5.89 5.62
CA TYR A 52 -6.14 5.62 4.45
C TYR A 52 -5.43 6.07 3.17
N GLY A 53 -5.58 5.29 2.10
CA GLY A 53 -4.88 5.50 0.83
C GLY A 53 -3.53 4.78 0.71
N TRP A 54 -2.93 4.31 1.81
CA TRP A 54 -1.64 3.59 1.80
C TRP A 54 -1.82 2.07 1.65
N GLY A 55 -2.81 1.63 0.88
CA GLY A 55 -3.04 0.21 0.63
C GLY A 55 -3.75 -0.58 1.74
N THR A 56 -4.46 0.10 2.66
CA THR A 56 -5.18 -0.55 3.78
C THR A 56 -6.18 -1.62 3.33
N GLY A 57 -6.82 -1.46 2.17
CA GLY A 57 -7.70 -2.49 1.58
C GLY A 57 -6.94 -3.75 1.16
N GLY A 58 -5.78 -3.59 0.52
CA GLY A 58 -4.91 -4.70 0.11
C GLY A 58 -4.35 -5.47 1.29
N MET A 59 -3.98 -4.76 2.36
CA MET A 59 -3.54 -5.39 3.61
C MET A 59 -4.66 -6.20 4.27
N GLN A 60 -5.88 -5.70 4.30
CA GLN A 60 -7.02 -6.44 4.85
C GLN A 60 -7.34 -7.71 4.07
N LEU A 61 -7.25 -7.65 2.73
CA LEU A 61 -7.38 -8.83 1.87
C LEU A 61 -6.28 -9.84 2.16
N THR A 62 -5.03 -9.38 2.23
CA THR A 62 -3.87 -10.23 2.53
C THR A 62 -4.02 -10.91 3.89
N ALA A 63 -4.37 -10.15 4.94
CA ALA A 63 -4.60 -10.67 6.28
C ALA A 63 -5.75 -11.68 6.37
N ALA A 64 -6.75 -11.60 5.48
CA ALA A 64 -7.85 -12.53 5.43
C ALA A 64 -7.50 -13.86 4.75
N ILE A 65 -6.52 -13.88 3.83
CA ILE A 65 -6.16 -15.08 3.06
C ILE A 65 -4.84 -15.74 3.50
N LEU A 66 -3.95 -14.99 4.15
CA LEU A 66 -2.63 -15.47 4.56
C LEU A 66 -2.74 -16.68 5.52
N GLY A 67 -1.98 -17.73 5.25
CA GLY A 67 -1.74 -18.89 6.09
C GLY A 67 -0.38 -18.85 6.80
N ALA A 68 -0.21 -19.72 7.80
CA ALA A 68 1.03 -19.77 8.59
C ALA A 68 2.26 -20.26 7.79
N ASP A 69 2.02 -21.07 6.75
CA ASP A 69 3.07 -21.66 5.91
C ASP A 69 3.26 -20.88 4.59
N ASP A 70 2.56 -19.76 4.40
CA ASP A 70 2.63 -18.97 3.18
C ASP A 70 3.93 -18.16 3.10
N VAL A 71 4.48 -18.07 1.89
CA VAL A 71 5.57 -17.14 1.56
C VAL A 71 4.96 -15.88 0.96
N LEU A 72 4.86 -14.82 1.75
CA LEU A 72 4.30 -13.54 1.31
C LEU A 72 5.36 -12.69 0.58
N LYS A 73 5.07 -12.35 -0.67
CA LYS A 73 5.84 -11.35 -1.44
C LYS A 73 5.02 -10.07 -1.58
N VAL A 74 5.56 -8.96 -1.10
CA VAL A 74 4.97 -7.63 -1.22
C VAL A 74 5.86 -6.79 -2.16
N ILE A 75 5.24 -6.09 -3.11
CA ILE A 75 5.93 -5.20 -4.04
C ILE A 75 5.12 -3.90 -4.08
N ASP A 76 5.81 -2.77 -3.95
CA ASP A 76 5.25 -1.45 -4.21
C ASP A 76 6.11 -0.73 -5.25
N GLN A 77 5.47 -0.12 -6.25
CA GLN A 77 6.12 0.68 -7.27
C GLN A 77 5.42 2.04 -7.30
N ALA A 78 6.00 3.04 -6.65
CA ALA A 78 5.47 4.40 -6.70
C ALA A 78 5.90 5.13 -8.00
N PRO A 79 4.99 5.75 -8.76
CA PRO A 79 5.32 6.84 -9.68
C PRO A 79 4.81 8.14 -9.06
N THR A 80 5.63 8.89 -8.33
CA THR A 80 5.14 10.18 -7.79
C THR A 80 6.18 11.25 -7.57
N THR A 81 7.42 11.02 -7.98
CA THR A 81 8.31 12.14 -8.29
C THR A 81 8.37 12.23 -9.82
N PRO A 82 8.17 13.40 -10.47
CA PRO A 82 8.73 13.56 -11.81
C PRO A 82 10.21 13.18 -11.70
N PRO A 83 10.83 12.53 -12.72
CA PRO A 83 12.18 12.03 -12.57
C PRO A 83 13.03 13.17 -12.04
N THR A 84 13.46 13.08 -10.79
CA THR A 84 14.55 13.91 -10.32
C THR A 84 15.67 13.39 -11.18
N ARG A 85 15.95 14.11 -12.28
CA ARG A 85 17.10 13.87 -13.13
C ARG A 85 18.24 13.67 -12.15
N CYS A 86 18.80 12.47 -12.10
CA CYS A 86 20.00 12.21 -11.32
C CYS A 86 21.01 13.24 -11.79
N ARG A 87 21.26 14.25 -10.96
CA ARG A 87 22.21 15.32 -11.26
C ARG A 87 23.58 14.70 -11.01
N SER A 88 24.11 14.01 -12.01
CA SER A 88 25.56 14.05 -12.19
C SER A 88 25.92 15.52 -12.35
N GLY A 89 26.91 15.98 -11.58
CA GLY A 89 27.19 17.40 -11.36
C GLY A 89 27.52 18.19 -12.61
N ALA A 90 26.50 18.61 -13.36
CA ALA A 90 26.59 19.60 -14.41
C ALA A 90 25.49 20.63 -14.20
N SER A 91 25.92 21.88 -14.05
CA SER A 91 25.10 23.08 -14.10
C SER A 91 24.35 23.15 -15.44
N SER A 92 23.07 22.83 -15.46
CA SER A 92 22.23 23.09 -16.64
C SER A 92 21.78 24.56 -16.65
N PRO A 93 21.83 25.26 -17.79
CA PRO A 93 21.37 26.65 -17.90
C PRO A 93 19.84 26.72 -17.84
N ALA A 94 19.33 27.85 -17.36
CA ALA A 94 17.90 28.14 -17.29
C ALA A 94 17.27 28.14 -18.71
N PRO A 95 15.98 27.73 -18.85
CA PRO A 95 15.30 27.76 -20.14
C PRO A 95 15.20 29.20 -20.68
N PRO A 96 15.35 29.41 -22.00
CA PRO A 96 15.30 30.74 -22.60
C PRO A 96 13.93 31.39 -22.36
N GLY A 97 13.93 32.56 -21.72
CA GLY A 97 12.73 33.32 -21.40
C GLY A 97 12.26 33.26 -19.94
N SER A 98 12.94 32.53 -19.06
CA SER A 98 12.63 32.56 -17.63
C SER A 98 13.22 33.82 -16.96
N PRO A 99 12.42 34.65 -16.26
CA PRO A 99 12.93 35.82 -15.56
C PRO A 99 13.82 35.38 -14.38
N PRO A 100 14.87 36.16 -14.04
CA PRO A 100 15.72 35.83 -12.91
C PRO A 100 14.90 35.79 -11.61
N PRO A 101 15.31 34.97 -10.62
CA PRO A 101 14.53 34.69 -9.42
C PRO A 101 14.19 35.92 -8.56
N ASN A 102 14.80 37.08 -8.83
CA ASN A 102 14.57 38.35 -8.12
C ASN A 102 13.97 39.47 -9.00
N ALA A 103 13.28 39.15 -10.10
CA ALA A 103 12.60 40.18 -10.90
C ALA A 103 11.32 40.68 -10.18
N PRO A 104 11.12 42.00 -10.02
CA PRO A 104 9.88 42.52 -9.46
C PRO A 104 8.69 42.22 -10.39
N PRO A 105 7.47 42.06 -9.84
CA PRO A 105 6.30 41.70 -10.65
C PRO A 105 5.99 42.80 -11.67
N ARG A 106 5.97 42.45 -12.97
CA ARG A 106 5.57 43.37 -14.03
C ARG A 106 4.08 43.71 -13.86
N ARG A 107 3.77 45.01 -13.75
CA ARG A 107 2.40 45.50 -13.90
C ARG A 107 1.95 45.23 -15.35
N ARG A 108 0.78 44.61 -15.43
CA ARG A 108 -0.03 44.19 -16.61
C ARG A 108 0.52 44.52 -17.99
#